data_AF-A0A7Y9DYY9-F1
#
_entry.id   AF-A0A7Y9DYY9-F1
#
_cell.length_a   1.000
_cell.length_b   1.000
_cell.length_c   1.000
_cell.angle_alpha   90.00
_cell.angle_beta   90.00
_cell.angle_gamma   90.00
#
_symmetry.space_group_name_H-M   'P 1'
#
loop_
_entity.id
_entity.type
_entity.pdbx_description
1 polymer ?
#
loop_
_entity_poly.entity_id
_entity_poly.type
_entity_poly.pdbx_seq_one_letter_code
_entity_poly.pdbx_strand_id
1 'polypeptide(L)'
;MTLTTLGAHLLDTQITAQGLGTNGLQGWIRDNIVPLLLLGIAVIMLWIGGRGDNAGVARRGVGLLVGLVALGIAVSGNGPAVGQFLAQLITG
;
A
#
# COMPACT_ATOMS: atom_id res chain seq x y z
N MET A 1 -49.00 -12.80 11.73
CA MET A 1 -47.58 -12.50 11.48
C MET A 1 -46.77 -13.55 12.22
N THR A 2 -46.23 -14.54 11.52
CA THR A 2 -45.54 -15.68 12.14
C THR A 2 -44.14 -15.26 12.57
N LEU A 3 -43.60 -15.86 13.65
CA LEU A 3 -42.26 -15.55 14.22
C LEU A 3 -41.14 -15.49 13.16
N THR A 4 -41.27 -16.26 12.08
CA THR A 4 -40.37 -16.30 10.93
C THR A 4 -40.29 -14.98 10.16
N THR A 5 -41.39 -14.23 10.09
CA THR A 5 -41.48 -12.94 9.38
C THR A 5 -40.85 -11.80 10.20
N LEU A 6 -40.96 -11.87 11.53
CA LEU A 6 -40.36 -10.90 12.44
C LEU A 6 -38.83 -11.08 12.50
N GLY A 7 -38.36 -12.33 12.52
CA GLY A 7 -36.92 -12.63 12.47
C GLY A 7 -36.24 -12.17 11.17
N ALA A 8 -36.91 -12.30 10.02
CA ALA A 8 -36.41 -11.79 8.74
C ALA A 8 -36.27 -10.26 8.75
N HIS A 9 -37.27 -9.54 9.27
CA HIS A 9 -37.20 -8.08 9.40
C HIS A 9 -36.06 -7.65 10.31
N LEU A 10 -35.83 -8.32 11.45
CA LEU A 10 -34.72 -7.98 12.35
C LEU A 10 -33.35 -8.23 11.70
N LEU A 11 -33.22 -9.29 10.88
CA LEU A 11 -32.01 -9.57 10.11
C LEU A 11 -31.75 -8.50 9.03
N ASP A 12 -32.78 -8.10 8.30
CA ASP A 12 -32.70 -7.01 7.30
C ASP A 12 -32.38 -5.66 7.95
N THR A 13 -32.94 -5.40 9.15
CA THR A 13 -32.66 -4.18 9.93
C THR A 13 -31.22 -4.20 10.46
N GLN A 14 -30.69 -5.37 10.80
CA GLN A 14 -29.33 -5.52 11.26
C GLN A 14 -28.33 -5.29 10.11
N ILE A 15 -28.54 -5.92 8.95
CA ILE A 15 -27.70 -5.72 7.75
C ILE A 15 -27.73 -4.26 7.27
N THR A 16 -28.87 -3.56 7.38
CA THR A 16 -28.96 -2.12 7.08
C THR A 16 -28.39 -1.22 8.18
N ALA A 17 -28.44 -1.63 9.45
CA ALA A 17 -27.84 -0.90 10.59
C ALA A 17 -26.30 -1.04 10.66
N GLN A 18 -25.73 -2.13 10.12
CA GLN A 18 -24.30 -2.20 9.81
C GLN A 18 -23.92 -1.39 8.55
N GLY A 19 -24.87 -0.62 8.02
CA GLY A 19 -24.75 0.42 7.00
C GLY A 19 -23.50 0.31 6.17
N LEU A 20 -23.56 -0.45 5.06
CA LEU A 20 -22.53 -0.65 4.01
C LEU A 20 -21.33 0.30 4.15
N GLY A 21 -20.50 0.04 5.15
CA GLY A 21 -19.45 0.96 5.56
C GLY A 21 -18.19 0.59 4.82
N THR A 22 -17.51 1.56 4.23
CA THR A 22 -16.21 1.31 3.60
C THR A 22 -15.09 1.08 4.63
N ASN A 23 -15.40 1.05 5.93
CA ASN A 23 -14.45 0.86 7.03
C ASN A 23 -13.55 -0.38 6.85
N GLY A 24 -14.11 -1.50 6.37
CA GLY A 24 -13.33 -2.72 6.09
C GLY A 24 -12.35 -2.53 4.93
N LEU A 25 -12.80 -1.90 3.83
CA LEU A 25 -11.94 -1.57 2.69
C LEU A 25 -10.89 -0.52 3.07
N GLN A 26 -11.26 0.48 3.85
CA GLN A 26 -10.37 1.54 4.31
C GLN A 26 -9.27 0.98 5.21
N GLY A 27 -9.61 0.09 6.15
CA GLY A 27 -8.64 -0.62 6.98
C GLY A 27 -7.69 -1.44 6.11
N TRP A 28 -8.24 -2.27 5.22
CA TRP A 28 -7.43 -3.09 4.32
C TRP A 28 -6.46 -2.25 3.45
N ILE A 29 -6.90 -1.11 2.90
CA ILE A 29 -6.03 -0.21 2.14
C ILE A 29 -4.90 0.33 3.01
N ARG A 30 -5.21 0.75 4.25
CA ARG A 30 -4.20 1.28 5.17
C ARG A 30 -3.16 0.22 5.53
N ASP A 31 -3.59 -1.00 5.83
CA ASP A 31 -2.71 -2.11 6.20
C ASP A 31 -1.83 -2.56 5.02
N ASN A 32 -2.30 -2.34 3.79
CA ASN A 32 -1.61 -2.74 2.56
C ASN A 32 -1.06 -1.55 1.77
N ILE A 33 -0.92 -0.37 2.38
CA ILE A 33 -0.57 0.84 1.63
C ILE A 33 0.80 0.73 0.94
N VAL A 34 1.78 0.10 1.60
CA VAL A 34 3.12 -0.12 1.02
C VAL A 34 3.07 -1.09 -0.17
N PRO A 35 2.48 -2.30 -0.05
CA PRO A 35 2.24 -3.18 -1.20
C PRO A 35 1.50 -2.51 -2.37
N LEU A 36 0.46 -1.73 -2.07
CA LEU A 36 -0.35 -1.05 -3.10
C LEU A 36 0.46 0.02 -3.85
N LEU A 37 1.32 0.76 -3.15
CA LEU A 37 2.24 1.71 -3.78
C LEU A 37 3.24 1.00 -4.69
N LEU A 38 3.84 -0.11 -4.22
CA LEU A 38 4.75 -0.91 -5.04
C LEU A 38 4.06 -1.47 -6.29
N LEU A 39 2.82 -1.95 -6.15
CA LEU A 39 2.03 -2.42 -7.27
C LEU A 39 1.73 -1.31 -8.28
N GLY A 40 1.30 -0.13 -7.80
CA GLY A 40 1.02 1.03 -8.66
C GLY A 40 2.27 1.45 -9.44
N ILE A 41 3.41 1.49 -8.76
CA ILE A 41 4.73 1.74 -9.38
C ILE A 41 5.04 0.69 -10.45
N ALA A 42 4.85 -0.60 -10.13
CA ALA A 42 5.14 -1.70 -11.04
C ALA A 42 4.28 -1.60 -12.32
N VAL A 43 2.99 -1.28 -12.18
CA VAL A 43 2.09 -1.06 -13.32
C VAL A 43 2.55 0.14 -14.17
N ILE A 44 2.95 1.25 -13.54
CA ILE A 44 3.47 2.43 -14.25
C ILE A 44 4.76 2.09 -15.01
N MET A 45 5.69 1.38 -14.36
CA MET A 45 6.93 0.95 -15.00
C MET A 45 6.67 -0.02 -16.16
N LEU A 46 5.74 -0.97 -15.98
CA LEU A 46 5.34 -1.89 -17.03
C LEU A 46 4.71 -1.14 -18.22
N TRP A 47 3.89 -0.13 -17.94
CA TRP A 47 3.31 0.73 -18.98
C TRP A 47 4.37 1.47 -19.79
N ILE A 48 5.38 2.05 -19.13
CA ILE A 48 6.49 2.75 -19.79
C ILE A 48 7.34 1.75 -20.59
N GLY A 49 7.64 0.59 -20.01
CA GLY A 49 8.45 -0.45 -20.65
C GLY A 49 7.74 -1.21 -21.77
N GLY A 50 6.41 -1.23 -21.78
CA GLY A 50 5.60 -2.00 -22.74
C GLY A 50 5.78 -1.59 -24.21
N ARG A 51 6.37 -0.43 -24.48
CA ARG A 51 6.74 0.03 -25.83
C ARG A 51 8.19 -0.30 -26.22
N GLY A 52 8.90 -1.07 -25.39
CA GLY A 52 10.33 -1.39 -25.56
C GLY A 52 11.30 -0.32 -25.01
N ASP A 53 10.80 0.68 -24.28
CA ASP A 53 11.61 1.77 -23.72
C ASP A 53 12.31 1.36 -22.41
N ASN A 54 13.24 0.40 -22.49
CA ASN A 54 13.98 -0.09 -21.32
C ASN A 54 14.90 0.99 -20.72
N ALA A 55 15.44 1.88 -21.56
CA ALA A 55 16.29 2.98 -21.11
C ALA A 55 15.49 4.03 -20.32
N GLY A 56 14.28 4.33 -20.78
CA GLY A 56 13.35 5.23 -20.10
C GLY A 56 12.81 4.65 -18.79
N VAL A 57 12.58 3.34 -18.73
CA VAL A 57 12.27 2.63 -17.48
C VAL A 57 13.47 2.72 -16.53
N ALA A 58 14.66 2.29 -16.95
CA ALA A 58 15.85 2.30 -16.11
C ALA A 58 16.17 3.69 -15.54
N ARG A 59 16.11 4.74 -16.37
CA ARG A 59 16.36 6.13 -15.94
C ARG A 59 15.41 6.58 -14.81
N ARG A 60 14.13 6.22 -14.90
CA ARG A 60 13.12 6.55 -13.88
C ARG A 60 13.23 5.61 -12.67
N GLY A 61 13.66 4.37 -12.90
CA GLY A 61 13.81 3.33 -11.88
C GLY A 61 14.87 3.67 -10.84
N VAL A 62 15.97 4.32 -11.23
CA VAL A 62 17.00 4.74 -10.26
C VAL A 62 16.44 5.72 -9.22
N GLY A 63 15.76 6.78 -9.67
CA GLY A 63 15.14 7.75 -8.76
C GLY A 63 14.07 7.10 -7.88
N LEU A 64 13.32 6.16 -8.45
CA LEU A 64 12.30 5.43 -7.73
C LEU A 64 12.88 4.51 -6.66
N LEU A 65 13.98 3.81 -6.94
CA LEU A 65 14.73 3.00 -5.97
C LEU A 65 15.19 3.84 -4.78
N VAL A 66 15.75 5.03 -5.02
CA VAL A 66 16.15 5.95 -3.95
C VAL A 66 14.94 6.35 -3.10
N GLY A 67 13.81 6.67 -3.74
CA GLY A 67 12.55 6.97 -3.05
C GLY A 67 12.03 5.81 -2.20
N LEU A 68 12.14 4.57 -2.69
CA LEU A 68 11.73 3.37 -1.94
C LEU A 68 12.63 3.11 -0.74
N VAL A 69 13.94 3.35 -0.85
CA VAL A 69 14.85 3.28 0.31
C VAL A 69 14.45 4.31 1.36
N ALA A 70 14.22 5.57 0.96
CA ALA A 70 13.77 6.62 1.88
C ALA A 70 12.42 6.27 2.54
N LEU A 71 11.47 5.75 1.78
CA LEU A 71 10.18 5.27 2.28
C LEU A 71 10.37 4.14 3.30
N GLY A 72 11.22 3.14 3.00
CA GLY A 72 11.50 2.03 3.90
C GLY A 72 12.11 2.49 5.22
N ILE A 73 13.02 3.47 5.18
CA ILE A 73 13.60 4.08 6.39
C ILE A 73 12.52 4.81 7.20
N ALA A 74 11.66 5.58 6.52
CA ALA A 74 10.59 6.33 7.18
C ALA A 74 9.55 5.42 7.86
N VAL A 75 9.13 4.34 7.19
CA VAL A 75 8.12 3.41 7.70
C VAL A 75 8.68 2.49 8.80
N SER A 76 9.94 2.09 8.71
CA SER A 76 10.57 1.21 9.71
C SER A 76 10.99 1.93 10.99
N GLY A 77 11.11 3.26 10.97
CA GLY A 77 11.66 4.02 12.10
C GLY A 77 13.17 3.80 12.32
N ASN A 78 13.85 3.07 11.42
CA ASN A 78 15.22 2.61 11.63
C ASN A 78 16.28 3.60 11.11
N GLY A 79 15.90 4.87 10.90
CA GLY A 79 16.76 5.92 10.35
C GLY A 79 18.10 6.09 11.05
N PRO A 80 18.17 6.13 12.40
CA PRO A 80 19.44 6.25 13.12
C PRO A 80 20.40 5.09 12.84
N ALA A 81 19.92 3.85 12.85
CA ALA A 81 20.73 2.67 12.60
C ALA A 81 21.27 2.64 11.16
N VAL A 82 20.43 3.01 10.19
CA VAL A 82 20.85 3.12 8.79
C VAL A 82 21.87 4.25 8.61
N GLY A 83 21.66 5.41 9.24
CA GLY A 83 22.61 6.52 9.21
C GLY A 83 23.96 6.17 9.82
N GLN A 84 23.97 5.44 10.94
CA GLN A 84 25.19 4.95 11.58
C GLN A 84 25.93 3.97 10.67
N PHE A 85 25.22 3.01 10.06
CA PHE A 85 25.80 2.09 9.09
C PHE A 85 26.47 2.84 7.92
N LEU A 86 25.78 3.82 7.33
CA LEU A 86 26.32 4.61 6.23
C LEU A 86 27.53 5.46 6.64
N ALA A 87 27.52 6.02 7.86
CA ALA A 87 28.65 6.78 8.37
C ALA A 87 29.91 5.89 8.50
N GLN A 88 29.76 4.65 8.98
CA GLN A 88 30.86 3.69 9.09
C GLN A 88 31.49 3.34 7.74
N LEU A 89 30.71 3.31 6.65
CA LEU A 89 31.25 3.08 5.30
C LEU A 89 32.19 4.19 4.84
N ILE A 90 32.01 5.41 5.37
CA ILE A 90 32.83 6.58 5.01
C ILE A 90 34.04 6.69 5.93
N THR A 91 33.86 6.41 7.23
CA THR A 91 34.91 6.64 8.23
C THR A 91 35.89 5.48 8.39
N GLY A 92 35.51 4.25 7.99
CA GLY A 92 36.35 3.05 8.14
C GLY A 92 36.55 2.63 9.57
#